data_AF-A0A3A8MEX4-F1
#
_entry.id   AF-A0A3A8MEX4-F1
#
_cell.length_a   1.000
_cell.length_b   1.000
_cell.length_c   1.000
_cell.angle_alpha   90.00
_cell.angle_beta   90.00
_cell.angle_gamma   90.00
#
_symmetry.space_group_name_H-M   'P 1'
#
loop_
_entity.id
_entity.type
_entity.pdbx_description
1 polymer ?
#
loop_
_entity_poly.entity_id
_entity_poly.type
_entity_poly.pdbx_seq_one_letter_code
_entity_poly.pdbx_strand_id
1 'polypeptide(L)'
;GMNLPGGGKPLVVFPRTEDIRPVVIPQRRLPAGKMEKHHVFPQSPDLARWFKKQGVNIHLYTLPIPVHVHRRIHSGGPRGGEWNQAWREYMDANLNASPQEIYQHAGTLIYRFQLTGGPLQQYN
;
A
#
# COMPACT_ATOMS: atom_id res chain seq x y z
N GLY A 1 -18.08 18.14 4.19
CA GLY A 1 -17.82 16.84 4.82
C GLY A 1 -18.92 15.88 4.41
N MET A 2 -18.59 14.69 3.93
CA MET A 2 -19.58 13.73 3.44
C MET A 2 -19.36 12.35 4.07
N ASN A 3 -20.43 11.80 4.65
CA ASN A 3 -20.52 10.55 5.39
C ASN A 3 -21.21 9.49 4.52
N LEU A 4 -20.72 8.25 4.54
CA LEU A 4 -21.32 7.08 3.88
C LEU A 4 -22.29 6.36 4.83
N PRO A 5 -23.29 5.60 4.33
CA PRO A 5 -24.12 4.74 5.18
C PRO A 5 -23.21 3.63 5.72
N GLY A 6 -22.95 3.67 7.03
CA GLY A 6 -22.00 2.79 7.72
C GLY A 6 -20.63 3.40 8.03
N GLY A 7 -20.34 4.64 7.61
CA GLY A 7 -19.28 5.53 8.14
C GLY A 7 -17.82 5.04 8.15
N GLY A 8 -17.54 3.80 7.76
CA GLY A 8 -16.22 3.19 7.87
C GLY A 8 -15.35 3.45 6.65
N LYS A 9 -14.20 4.13 6.84
CA LYS A 9 -13.09 4.06 5.88
C LYS A 9 -12.68 2.59 5.72
N PRO A 10 -12.30 2.13 4.51
CA PRO A 10 -11.74 0.79 4.35
C PRO A 10 -10.54 0.62 5.31
N LEU A 11 -10.66 -0.28 6.29
CA LEU A 11 -9.58 -0.59 7.21
C LEU A 11 -8.69 -1.66 6.57
N VAL A 12 -7.52 -1.25 6.09
CA VAL A 12 -6.45 -2.21 5.81
C VAL A 12 -5.82 -2.58 7.14
N VAL A 13 -6.13 -3.78 7.63
CA VAL A 13 -5.54 -4.31 8.88
C VAL A 13 -4.31 -5.13 8.51
N PHE A 14 -3.14 -4.78 9.06
CA PHE A 14 -1.95 -5.61 8.97
C PHE A 14 -1.89 -6.51 10.22
N PRO A 15 -1.93 -7.84 10.10
CA PRO A 15 -1.86 -8.74 11.25
C PRO A 15 -0.47 -8.65 11.87
N ARG A 16 -0.35 -8.81 13.19
CA ARG A 16 0.95 -8.94 13.84
C ARG A 16 1.68 -10.19 13.34
N THR A 17 3.00 -10.22 13.47
CA THR A 17 3.86 -11.32 12.98
C THR A 17 3.49 -12.70 13.51
N GLU A 18 2.97 -12.74 14.73
CA GLU A 18 2.47 -13.95 15.42
C GLU A 18 1.05 -14.38 14.97
N ASP A 19 0.33 -13.51 14.26
CA ASP A 19 -1.07 -13.68 13.85
C ASP A 19 -1.26 -13.60 12.32
N ILE A 20 -0.20 -13.78 11.51
CA ILE A 20 -0.28 -13.64 10.04
C ILE A 20 -1.23 -14.68 9.46
N ARG A 21 -2.51 -14.30 9.36
CA ARG A 21 -3.52 -14.89 8.49
C ARG A 21 -3.64 -13.98 7.26
N PRO A 22 -3.81 -14.53 6.06
CA PRO A 22 -3.99 -13.71 4.86
C PRO A 22 -5.16 -12.75 5.07
N VAL A 23 -4.87 -11.45 5.05
CA VAL A 23 -5.90 -10.40 5.10
C VAL A 23 -6.64 -10.45 3.77
N VAL A 24 -7.90 -10.86 3.81
CA VAL A 24 -8.76 -10.82 2.64
C VAL A 24 -9.20 -9.38 2.46
N ILE A 25 -8.46 -8.64 1.64
CA ILE A 25 -8.93 -7.35 1.17
C ILE A 25 -10.10 -7.63 0.21
N PRO A 26 -11.27 -6.97 0.37
CA PRO A 26 -12.38 -7.12 -0.57
C PRO A 26 -11.90 -6.81 -1.99
N GLN A 27 -11.70 -7.85 -2.79
CA GLN A 27 -11.33 -7.70 -4.19
C GLN A 27 -12.61 -7.36 -4.95
N ARG A 28 -12.83 -6.08 -5.27
CA ARG A 28 -13.79 -5.76 -6.33
C ARG A 28 -13.20 -6.33 -7.62
N ARG A 29 -13.87 -7.34 -8.20
CA ARG A 29 -13.39 -8.07 -9.38
C ARG A 29 -13.04 -7.08 -10.49
N LEU A 30 -11.74 -6.95 -10.74
CA LEU A 30 -11.20 -6.23 -11.90
C LEU A 30 -11.46 -7.09 -13.16
N PRO A 31 -11.58 -6.49 -14.35
CA PRO A 31 -11.71 -7.25 -15.58
C PRO A 31 -10.53 -8.22 -15.73
N ALA A 32 -10.80 -9.43 -16.22
CA ALA A 32 -9.83 -10.52 -16.28
C ALA A 32 -8.53 -10.09 -16.99
N GLY A 33 -7.42 -10.08 -16.24
CA GLY A 33 -6.09 -9.72 -16.73
C GLY A 33 -5.01 -10.37 -15.87
N LYS A 34 -3.76 -10.41 -16.36
CA LYS A 34 -2.63 -10.97 -15.61
C LYS A 34 -2.42 -10.18 -14.30
N MET A 35 -2.22 -10.91 -13.21
CA MET A 35 -1.97 -10.38 -11.88
C MET A 35 -0.49 -10.58 -11.51
N GLU A 36 0.11 -9.63 -10.81
CA GLU A 36 1.49 -9.68 -10.31
C GLU A 36 1.52 -9.38 -8.81
N LYS A 37 2.43 -10.03 -8.09
CA LYS A 37 2.69 -9.70 -6.68
C LYS A 37 3.45 -8.38 -6.61
N HIS A 38 2.90 -7.44 -5.86
CA HIS A 38 3.52 -6.14 -5.59
C HIS A 38 3.90 -6.05 -4.11
N HIS A 39 5.13 -5.60 -3.81
CA HIS A 39 5.57 -5.41 -2.43
C HIS A 39 4.94 -4.15 -1.83
N VAL A 40 4.29 -4.30 -0.67
CA VAL A 40 3.74 -3.16 0.06
C VAL A 40 4.85 -2.23 0.54
N PHE A 41 5.98 -2.79 0.97
CA PHE A 41 7.16 -2.03 1.36
C PHE A 41 8.24 -2.10 0.27
N PRO A 42 8.67 -0.96 -0.31
CA PRO A 42 9.68 -0.93 -1.35
C PRO A 42 11.00 -1.62 -0.96
N GLN A 43 11.61 -2.27 -1.94
CA GLN A 43 12.94 -2.89 -1.80
C GLN A 43 14.10 -1.93 -2.11
N SER A 44 13.83 -0.66 -2.43
CA SER A 44 14.93 0.26 -2.74
C SER A 44 15.84 0.42 -1.52
N PRO A 45 17.19 0.48 -1.70
CA PRO A 45 18.11 0.34 -0.56
C PRO A 45 17.94 1.38 0.55
N ASP A 46 17.59 2.62 0.19
CA ASP A 46 17.26 3.72 1.10
C ASP A 46 16.05 3.38 1.98
N LEU A 47 14.93 3.04 1.35
CA LEU A 47 13.68 2.72 2.04
C LEU A 47 13.80 1.42 2.84
N ALA A 48 14.42 0.37 2.28
CA ALA A 48 14.62 -0.91 2.96
C ALA A 48 15.43 -0.77 4.25
N ARG A 49 16.49 0.06 4.24
CA ARG A 49 17.27 0.37 5.45
C ARG A 49 16.43 1.10 6.49
N TRP A 50 15.64 2.08 6.06
CA TRP A 50 14.76 2.83 6.96
C TRP A 50 13.70 1.93 7.61
N PHE A 51 12.99 1.11 6.83
CA PHE A 51 12.03 0.13 7.37
C PHE A 51 12.66 -0.81 8.38
N LYS A 52 13.84 -1.36 8.06
CA LYS A 52 14.57 -2.24 8.98
C LYS A 52 14.92 -1.52 10.28
N LYS A 53 15.35 -0.26 10.23
CA LYS A 53 15.63 0.56 11.41
C LYS A 53 14.38 0.73 12.28
N GLN A 54 13.21 0.85 11.66
CA GLN A 54 11.91 1.00 12.34
C GLN A 54 11.26 -0.34 12.73
N GLY A 55 11.95 -1.48 12.56
CA GLY A 55 11.41 -2.80 12.91
C GLY A 55 10.34 -3.32 11.95
N VAL A 56 10.27 -2.80 10.72
CA VAL A 56 9.33 -3.26 9.68
C VAL A 56 10.03 -4.25 8.75
N ASN A 57 9.49 -5.47 8.63
CA ASN A 57 9.99 -6.47 7.69
C ASN A 57 9.32 -6.31 6.31
N ILE A 58 10.10 -5.87 5.34
CA ILE A 58 9.65 -5.52 3.99
C ILE A 58 9.13 -6.72 3.16
N HIS A 59 9.44 -7.95 3.57
CA HIS A 59 9.05 -9.16 2.86
C HIS A 59 7.71 -9.75 3.33
N LEU A 60 7.13 -9.23 4.43
CA LEU A 60 5.94 -9.84 5.04
C LEU A 60 4.68 -9.70 4.18
N TYR A 61 4.51 -8.57 3.49
CA TYR A 61 3.25 -8.27 2.79
C TYR A 61 3.48 -7.98 1.31
N THR A 62 2.78 -8.76 0.50
CA THR A 62 2.61 -8.51 -0.93
C THR A 62 1.13 -8.48 -1.27
N LEU A 63 0.76 -7.73 -2.30
CA LEU A 63 -0.60 -7.65 -2.81
C LEU A 63 -0.62 -8.05 -4.28
N PRO A 64 -1.49 -9.00 -4.70
CA PRO A 64 -1.70 -9.26 -6.10
C PRO A 64 -2.47 -8.10 -6.73
N ILE A 65 -1.88 -7.46 -7.74
CA ILE A 65 -2.50 -6.35 -8.50
C ILE A 65 -2.40 -6.63 -10.01
N PRO A 66 -3.26 -6.05 -10.86
CA PRO A 66 -3.12 -6.21 -12.30
C PRO A 66 -1.79 -5.62 -12.80
N VAL A 67 -1.19 -6.27 -13.81
CA VAL A 67 0.07 -5.83 -14.43
C VAL A 67 0.05 -4.35 -14.83
N HIS A 68 -1.07 -3.86 -15.40
CA HIS A 68 -1.16 -2.46 -15.83
C HIS A 68 -1.13 -1.48 -14.63
N VAL A 69 -1.71 -1.86 -13.49
CA VAL A 69 -1.63 -1.08 -12.24
C VAL A 69 -0.19 -1.10 -11.72
N HIS A 70 0.44 -2.28 -11.69
CA HIS A 70 1.82 -2.45 -11.26
C HIS A 70 2.79 -1.57 -12.07
N ARG A 71 2.64 -1.57 -13.40
CA ARG A 71 3.43 -0.71 -14.29
C ARG A 71 3.17 0.76 -14.03
N ARG A 72 1.91 1.17 -13.88
CA ARG A 72 1.54 2.57 -13.64
C ARG A 72 2.20 3.13 -12.39
N ILE A 73 2.10 2.44 -11.25
CA ILE A 73 2.64 2.93 -9.96
C ILE A 73 4.16 2.90 -9.88
N HIS A 74 4.82 2.09 -10.72
CA HIS A 74 6.28 2.08 -10.89
C HIS A 74 6.77 2.90 -12.08
N SER A 75 5.88 3.64 -12.75
CA SER A 75 6.22 4.65 -13.75
C SER A 75 6.24 6.04 -13.11
N GLY A 76 6.63 7.07 -13.88
CA GLY A 76 6.33 8.47 -13.54
C GLY A 76 7.20 9.15 -12.48
N GLY A 77 8.38 8.63 -12.12
CA GLY A 77 9.24 9.27 -11.12
C GLY A 77 10.67 8.69 -11.06
N PRO A 78 11.45 9.03 -10.01
CA PRO A 78 12.76 8.42 -9.74
C PRO A 78 12.66 6.88 -9.61
N ARG A 79 13.79 6.18 -9.51
CA ARG A 79 13.83 4.70 -9.43
C ARG A 79 12.76 4.14 -8.47
N GLY A 80 11.87 3.31 -9.02
CA GLY A 80 10.70 2.73 -8.36
C GLY A 80 9.37 3.49 -8.56
N GLY A 81 9.38 4.56 -9.36
CA GLY A 81 8.19 5.32 -9.77
C GLY A 81 7.50 6.06 -8.62
N GLU A 82 6.26 6.44 -8.89
CA GLU A 82 5.39 7.15 -7.94
C GLU A 82 5.24 6.42 -6.60
N TRP A 83 5.24 5.09 -6.60
CA TRP A 83 5.15 4.29 -5.37
C TRP A 83 6.32 4.53 -4.43
N ASN A 84 7.55 4.41 -4.95
CA ASN A 84 8.73 4.67 -4.12
C ASN A 84 8.86 6.16 -3.76
N GLN A 85 8.42 7.06 -4.65
CA GLN A 85 8.42 8.48 -4.34
C GLN A 85 7.50 8.80 -3.15
N ALA A 86 6.26 8.29 -3.14
CA ALA A 86 5.34 8.52 -2.03
C ALA A 86 5.90 7.98 -0.69
N TRP A 87 6.61 6.84 -0.74
CA TRP A 87 7.31 6.33 0.43
C TRP A 87 8.48 7.21 0.89
N ARG A 88 9.24 7.80 -0.03
CA ARG A 88 10.33 8.73 0.31
C ARG A 88 9.78 10.01 0.93
N GLU A 89 8.74 10.59 0.35
CA GLU A 89 8.06 11.76 0.90
C GLU A 89 7.61 11.52 2.35
N TYR A 90 7.06 10.33 2.64
CA TYR A 90 6.69 9.95 3.99
C TYR A 90 7.89 9.74 4.91
N MET A 91 8.93 9.03 4.45
CA MET A 91 10.16 8.80 5.20
C MET A 91 10.83 10.13 5.60
N ASP A 92 10.97 11.05 4.65
CA ASP A 92 11.64 12.34 4.86
C ASP A 92 10.89 13.20 5.89
N ALA A 93 9.55 13.15 5.87
CA ALA A 93 8.71 13.86 6.83
C ALA A 93 8.63 13.15 8.21
N ASN A 94 8.90 11.83 8.28
CA ASN A 94 8.65 11.01 9.47
C ASN A 94 9.82 10.05 9.77
N LEU A 95 11.03 10.59 9.90
CA LEU A 95 12.25 9.79 10.08
C LEU A 95 12.20 8.83 11.28
N ASN A 96 11.44 9.19 12.32
CA ASN A 96 11.26 8.44 13.57
C ASN A 96 9.89 7.75 13.68
N ALA A 97 9.16 7.57 12.56
CA ALA A 97 7.87 6.89 12.58
C ALA A 97 7.98 5.50 13.21
N SER A 98 7.10 5.20 14.15
CA SER A 98 6.93 3.88 14.72
C SER A 98 6.50 2.87 13.64
N PRO A 99 6.75 1.56 13.83
CA PRO A 99 6.25 0.55 12.92
C PRO A 99 4.73 0.62 12.72
N GLN A 100 3.95 0.94 13.77
CA GLN A 100 2.50 1.10 13.66
C GLN A 100 2.11 2.21 12.69
N GLU A 101 2.74 3.38 12.76
CA GLU A 101 2.49 4.50 11.85
C GLU A 101 2.87 4.15 10.41
N ILE A 102 3.95 3.39 10.22
CA ILE A 102 4.37 2.90 8.90
C ILE A 102 3.33 1.95 8.29
N TYR A 103 2.78 1.02 9.08
CA TYR A 103 1.69 0.14 8.64
C TYR A 103 0.41 0.94 8.32
N GLN A 104 0.06 1.94 9.14
CA GLN A 104 -1.08 2.82 8.85
C GLN A 104 -0.87 3.61 7.55
N HIS A 105 0.34 4.11 7.31
CA HIS A 105 0.68 4.80 6.08
C HIS A 105 0.61 3.87 4.85
N ALA A 106 1.04 2.62 4.98
CA ALA A 106 0.90 1.63 3.93
C ALA A 106 -0.56 1.45 3.50
N GLY A 107 -1.49 1.40 4.45
CA GLY A 107 -2.93 1.38 4.17
C GLY A 107 -3.42 2.62 3.41
N THR A 108 -2.89 3.79 3.76
CA THR A 108 -3.17 5.06 3.05
C THR A 108 -2.70 5.02 1.61
N LEU A 109 -1.50 4.49 1.33
CA LEU A 109 -0.98 4.38 -0.03
C LEU A 109 -1.73 3.34 -0.87
N ILE A 110 -2.07 2.19 -0.28
CA ILE A 110 -2.90 1.16 -0.93
C ILE A 110 -4.22 1.77 -1.43
N TYR A 111 -4.85 2.63 -0.61
CA TYR A 111 -6.06 3.36 -0.98
C TYR A 111 -5.78 4.45 -2.02
N ARG A 112 -4.78 5.31 -1.80
CA ARG A 112 -4.42 6.43 -2.70
C ARG A 112 -4.13 5.96 -4.13
N PHE A 113 -3.41 4.85 -4.27
CA PHE A 113 -3.05 4.27 -5.57
C PHE A 113 -4.10 3.29 -6.13
N GLN A 114 -5.24 3.13 -5.43
CA GLN A 114 -6.37 2.27 -5.82
C GLN A 114 -5.94 0.82 -6.10
N LEU A 115 -5.08 0.26 -5.24
CA LEU A 115 -4.52 -1.09 -5.42
C LEU A 115 -5.56 -2.20 -5.17
N THR A 116 -6.72 -1.87 -4.61
CA THR A 116 -7.77 -2.82 -4.19
C THR A 116 -9.01 -2.83 -5.09
N GLY A 117 -9.01 -2.04 -6.18
CA GLY A 117 -10.17 -1.85 -7.06
C GLY A 117 -10.38 -0.38 -7.41
N GLY A 118 -11.06 -0.12 -8.55
CA GLY A 118 -11.07 1.14 -9.32
C GLY A 118 -11.51 2.45 -8.65
N PRO A 119 -11.63 3.54 -9.43
CA PRO A 119 -11.82 4.89 -8.90
C PRO A 119 -13.07 5.00 -8.03
N LEU A 120 -13.01 5.86 -7.01
CA LEU A 120 -14.15 6.26 -6.21
C LEU A 120 -15.25 6.75 -7.16
N GLN A 121 -16.31 5.96 -7.32
CA GLN A 121 -17.54 6.44 -7.92
C GLN A 121 -18.31 7.15 -6.81
N GLN A 122 -18.66 8.42 -7.04
CA GLN A 122 -19.69 9.07 -6.22
C GLN A 122 -21.00 8.29 -6.40
N TYR A 123 -21.74 8.14 -5.31
CA TYR A 123 -23.10 7.62 -5.37
C TYR A 123 -23.95 8.68 -6.06
N ASN A 124 -24.51 8.35 -7.23
CA ASN A 124 -25.56 9.15 -7.87
C ASN A 124 -26.91 8.62 -7.43
#